data_AF-A0A2J6PUV8-F1
#
_entry.id   AF-A0A2J6PUV8-F1
#
_cell.length_a   1.000
_cell.length_b   1.000
_cell.length_c   1.000
_cell.angle_alpha   90.00
_cell.angle_beta   90.00
_cell.angle_gamma   90.00
#
_symmetry.space_group_name_H-M   'P 1'
#
loop_
_entity.id
_entity.type
_entity.pdbx_description
1 polymer ?
#
loop_
_entity_poly.entity_id
_entity_poly.type
_entity_poly.pdbx_seq_one_letter_code
_entity_poly.pdbx_strand_id
1 'polypeptide(L)'
;MRIKTKFLISVLENAMPAAGQKYTFSGGFEFVYPTAPNRVKLPDVKDEMNIVTEGDMYTNTEIYPKTESDMWAWGFGDYATEEIKLCDKSIRCLLRLMKTEGPFAGVIGFSTGATTGSILLSLAERGAADEITQQWGLDSSLLPSQPFKFGIFFSGCILSHPVYKTVFYPMLKTPVLHFIGELDTHLPLREMLKFSKRYKNSRTVSHPGSHFVPRYKFCQEEILSAGFALGDEGEAKIGKAWPSWSSKDSQVSIPSLRVMELIHFIKIGIQTELKPV
;
A
#
# COMPACT_ATOMS: atom_id res chain seq x y z
N MET A 1 -11.18 7.97 6.40
CA MET A 1 -10.02 7.47 5.62
C MET A 1 -8.72 8.27 5.85
N ARG A 2 -8.71 9.62 5.73
CA ARG A 2 -7.50 10.47 5.91
C ARG A 2 -6.72 10.29 7.23
N ILE A 3 -7.32 9.81 8.32
CA ILE A 3 -6.77 9.91 9.68
C ILE A 3 -5.51 9.04 9.92
N LYS A 4 -5.42 7.84 9.31
CA LYS A 4 -4.34 6.89 9.64
C LYS A 4 -3.01 7.17 8.93
N THR A 5 -3.06 7.86 7.79
CA THR A 5 -1.86 8.27 7.01
C THR A 5 -1.63 9.77 7.02
N LYS A 6 -2.43 10.54 7.76
CA LYS A 6 -2.12 11.94 8.10
C LYS A 6 -0.72 12.12 8.67
N PHE A 7 -0.22 11.14 9.42
CA PHE A 7 1.17 11.21 9.92
C PHE A 7 2.19 11.09 8.78
N LEU A 8 1.92 10.34 7.70
CA LEU A 8 2.82 10.27 6.53
C LEU A 8 2.92 11.63 5.84
N ILE A 9 1.79 12.34 5.73
CA ILE A 9 1.76 13.72 5.26
C ILE A 9 2.63 14.58 6.17
N SER A 10 2.38 14.54 7.49
CA SER A 10 3.15 15.32 8.45
C SER A 10 4.65 14.99 8.44
N VAL A 11 5.03 13.72 8.25
CA VAL A 11 6.43 13.30 8.14
C VAL A 11 7.09 13.91 6.90
N LEU A 12 6.44 13.82 5.73
CA LEU A 12 6.98 14.40 4.50
C LEU A 12 6.94 15.94 4.52
N GLU A 13 5.87 16.55 5.03
CA GLU A 13 5.75 18.01 5.17
C GLU A 13 6.80 18.58 6.13
N ASN A 14 7.00 17.96 7.30
CA ASN A 14 8.02 18.40 8.26
C ASN A 14 9.46 18.18 7.76
N ALA A 15 9.65 17.31 6.77
CA ALA A 15 10.94 17.11 6.12
C ALA A 15 11.20 18.11 4.97
N MET A 16 10.20 18.91 4.58
CA MET A 16 10.42 20.05 3.68
C MET A 16 11.03 21.21 4.50
N PRO A 17 12.19 21.76 4.13
CA PRO A 17 12.90 22.68 5.00
C PRO A 17 12.20 24.03 5.16
N ALA A 18 12.15 24.53 6.40
CA ALA A 18 12.60 25.89 6.64
C ALA A 18 14.11 25.91 6.32
N ALA A 19 14.53 26.87 5.48
CA ALA A 19 15.87 26.95 4.87
C ALA A 19 17.01 26.41 5.76
N GLY A 20 17.66 25.31 5.34
CA GLY A 20 18.90 24.82 5.98
C GLY A 20 19.02 23.31 6.25
N GLN A 21 18.03 22.46 5.91
CA GLN A 21 18.18 20.99 6.03
C GLN A 21 18.58 20.28 4.73
N LYS A 22 19.29 19.16 4.92
CA LYS A 22 20.02 18.33 3.95
C LYS A 22 19.16 17.67 2.85
N TYR A 23 17.83 17.80 2.92
CA TYR A 23 16.93 17.06 2.05
C TYR A 23 15.81 17.99 1.54
N THR A 24 15.75 18.22 0.22
CA THR A 24 14.85 19.20 -0.43
C THR A 24 14.06 18.57 -1.57
N PHE A 25 12.73 18.77 -1.60
CA PHE A 25 11.91 18.55 -2.80
C PHE A 25 11.54 19.91 -3.38
N SER A 26 12.13 20.29 -4.51
CA SER A 26 11.98 21.62 -5.10
C SER A 26 10.59 21.93 -5.66
N GLY A 27 9.73 20.93 -5.89
CA GLY A 27 8.36 21.11 -6.42
C GLY A 27 7.22 20.57 -5.54
N GLY A 28 7.50 20.14 -4.31
CA GLY A 28 6.48 19.68 -3.35
C GLY A 28 5.83 18.32 -3.66
N PHE A 29 4.86 17.93 -2.82
CA PHE A 29 4.12 16.67 -2.94
C PHE A 29 2.61 16.88 -2.87
N GLU A 30 1.88 16.08 -3.62
CA GLU A 30 0.44 15.94 -3.48
C GLU A 30 0.10 14.47 -3.22
N PHE A 31 -0.71 14.21 -2.21
CA PHE A 31 -1.23 12.88 -1.94
C PHE A 31 -2.68 12.77 -2.41
N VAL A 32 -2.98 11.70 -3.16
CA VAL A 32 -4.34 11.34 -3.58
C VAL A 32 -4.80 10.10 -2.82
N TYR A 33 -6.00 10.17 -2.26
CA TYR A 33 -6.57 9.19 -1.33
C TYR A 33 -7.82 8.53 -1.92
N PRO A 34 -7.69 7.55 -2.82
CA PRO A 34 -8.84 6.87 -3.38
C PRO A 34 -9.57 6.03 -2.32
N THR A 35 -10.89 6.10 -2.34
CA THR A 35 -11.75 5.18 -1.59
C THR A 35 -11.95 3.90 -2.40
N ALA A 36 -11.83 2.74 -1.75
CA ALA A 36 -12.10 1.47 -2.41
C ALA A 36 -13.57 1.39 -2.88
N PRO A 37 -13.87 0.77 -4.03
CA PRO A 37 -15.21 0.87 -4.63
C PRO A 37 -16.17 -0.24 -4.18
N ASN A 38 -15.74 -1.17 -3.33
CA ASN A 38 -16.54 -2.32 -2.92
C ASN A 38 -16.99 -2.18 -1.48
N ARG A 39 -18.30 -2.01 -1.27
CA ARG A 39 -18.90 -1.92 0.06
C ARG A 39 -18.88 -3.28 0.75
N VAL A 40 -18.44 -3.33 2.00
CA VAL A 40 -18.49 -4.53 2.84
C VAL A 40 -19.92 -4.68 3.38
N LYS A 41 -20.56 -5.81 3.14
CA LYS A 41 -21.82 -6.19 3.78
C LYS A 41 -21.52 -7.03 5.01
N LEU A 42 -21.96 -6.60 6.18
CA LEU A 42 -21.92 -7.45 7.37
C LEU A 42 -23.02 -8.53 7.25
N PRO A 43 -22.78 -9.78 7.68
CA PRO A 43 -23.83 -10.79 7.76
C PRO A 43 -24.99 -10.27 8.61
N ASP A 44 -26.23 -10.55 8.20
CA ASP A 44 -27.40 -10.29 9.05
C ASP A 44 -27.34 -11.21 10.27
N VAL A 45 -27.43 -10.65 11.48
CA VAL A 45 -27.37 -11.35 12.79
C VAL A 45 -28.55 -12.32 13.01
N LYS A 46 -29.32 -12.68 11.98
CA LYS A 46 -30.51 -13.53 12.10
C LYS A 46 -30.30 -14.99 11.70
N ASP A 47 -29.20 -15.34 11.03
CA ASP A 47 -29.03 -16.69 10.45
C ASP A 47 -28.08 -17.63 11.24
N GLU A 48 -27.48 -17.18 12.35
CA GLU A 48 -26.55 -18.00 13.16
C GLU A 48 -27.10 -18.38 14.56
N MET A 49 -28.41 -18.55 14.71
CA MET A 49 -29.01 -19.03 15.97
C MET A 49 -29.48 -20.48 15.91
N ASN A 50 -28.82 -21.33 15.11
CA ASN A 50 -29.05 -22.78 15.15
C ASN A 50 -27.72 -23.55 15.10
N ILE A 51 -27.41 -24.21 16.24
CA ILE A 51 -26.38 -25.24 16.47
C ILE A 51 -24.97 -24.61 16.65
N VAL A 52 -24.38 -24.53 17.86
CA VAL A 52 -23.89 -25.68 18.67
C VAL A 52 -23.90 -25.37 20.17
N THR A 53 -24.21 -26.42 20.93
CA THR A 53 -24.23 -26.58 22.39
C THR A 53 -22.86 -26.46 23.05
N GLU A 54 -22.87 -25.89 24.27
CA GLU A 54 -21.93 -26.02 25.40
C GLU A 54 -20.41 -25.92 25.17
N GLY A 55 -19.85 -24.81 25.67
CA GLY A 55 -18.46 -24.74 26.13
C GLY A 55 -17.55 -23.84 25.30
N ASP A 56 -17.71 -22.52 25.40
CA ASP A 56 -16.59 -21.57 25.48
C ASP A 56 -17.09 -20.15 25.79
N MET A 57 -16.49 -19.57 26.83
CA MET A 57 -16.93 -18.35 27.49
C MET A 57 -16.15 -17.14 26.95
N TYR A 58 -16.71 -16.42 25.96
CA TYR A 58 -16.37 -15.02 25.66
C TYR A 58 -17.60 -14.28 25.09
N THR A 59 -18.69 -14.21 25.86
CA THR A 59 -19.80 -13.30 25.54
C THR A 59 -19.46 -11.90 26.02
N ASN A 60 -18.94 -11.05 25.14
CA ASN A 60 -19.17 -9.62 25.25
C ASN A 60 -19.83 -9.13 23.96
N THR A 61 -21.08 -9.55 23.79
CA THR A 61 -22.00 -9.10 22.75
C THR A 61 -22.45 -7.68 23.09
N GLU A 62 -21.61 -6.69 22.78
CA GLU A 62 -22.10 -5.32 22.61
C GLU A 62 -23.01 -5.31 21.38
N ILE A 63 -24.31 -5.16 21.62
CA ILE A 63 -25.34 -4.99 20.59
C ILE A 63 -25.07 -3.64 19.91
N TYR A 64 -24.30 -3.64 18.83
CA TYR A 64 -24.20 -2.47 17.97
C TYR A 64 -25.50 -2.34 17.16
N PRO A 65 -26.17 -1.18 17.16
CA PRO A 65 -27.34 -0.96 16.32
C PRO A 65 -26.98 -1.18 14.85
N LYS A 66 -27.95 -1.64 14.03
CA LYS A 66 -27.90 -1.75 12.56
C LYS A 66 -27.47 -0.41 11.96
N THR A 67 -26.18 -0.16 11.96
CA THR A 67 -25.53 0.91 11.24
C THR A 67 -24.96 0.23 10.01
N GLU A 68 -25.44 0.64 8.84
CA GLU A 68 -24.80 0.21 7.61
C GLU A 68 -23.30 0.46 7.76
N SER A 69 -22.47 -0.59 7.70
CA SER A 69 -21.06 -0.38 7.96
C SER A 69 -20.46 0.45 6.82
N ASP A 70 -19.89 1.60 7.13
CA ASP A 70 -19.12 2.45 6.20
C ASP A 70 -17.73 1.84 5.91
N MET A 71 -17.71 0.55 5.58
CA MET A 71 -16.51 -0.20 5.30
C MET A 71 -16.43 -0.49 3.80
N TRP A 72 -15.24 -0.27 3.25
CA TRP A 72 -14.93 -0.43 1.83
C TRP A 72 -13.66 -1.26 1.68
N ALA A 73 -13.63 -2.15 0.69
CA ALA A 73 -12.53 -3.09 0.46
C ALA A 73 -12.07 -3.09 -1.01
N TRP A 74 -10.80 -3.41 -1.23
CA TRP A 74 -10.23 -3.54 -2.58
C TRP A 74 -10.63 -4.84 -3.27
N GLY A 75 -11.08 -5.83 -2.51
CA GLY A 75 -11.63 -7.08 -3.00
C GLY A 75 -11.93 -8.00 -1.82
N PHE A 76 -12.49 -9.17 -2.10
CA PHE A 76 -12.86 -10.15 -1.08
C PHE A 76 -12.36 -11.53 -1.46
N GLY A 77 -11.72 -12.22 -0.52
CA GLY A 77 -11.34 -13.62 -0.69
C GLY A 77 -10.06 -13.96 0.07
N ASP A 78 -9.77 -15.25 0.12
CA ASP A 78 -8.55 -15.78 0.71
C ASP A 78 -7.36 -15.61 -0.26
N TYR A 79 -6.32 -14.89 0.17
CA TYR A 79 -5.14 -14.59 -0.65
C TYR A 79 -4.31 -15.83 -1.03
N ALA A 80 -4.45 -16.93 -0.30
CA ALA A 80 -3.68 -18.15 -0.51
C ALA A 80 -4.37 -19.12 -1.48
N THR A 81 -5.69 -19.08 -1.59
CA THR A 81 -6.46 -20.12 -2.30
C THR A 81 -7.43 -19.59 -3.35
N GLU A 82 -7.98 -18.40 -3.17
CA GLU A 82 -9.10 -17.91 -3.99
C GLU A 82 -8.67 -16.88 -5.04
N GLU A 83 -9.50 -16.76 -6.07
CA GLU A 83 -9.56 -15.53 -6.85
C GLU A 83 -10.29 -14.45 -6.03
N ILE A 84 -9.63 -13.29 -5.88
CA ILE A 84 -10.14 -12.16 -5.12
C ILE A 84 -11.30 -11.51 -5.88
N LYS A 85 -12.51 -11.69 -5.34
CA LYS A 85 -13.75 -11.16 -5.86
C LYS A 85 -13.70 -9.63 -5.88
N LEU A 86 -14.21 -9.03 -6.96
CA LEU A 86 -14.29 -7.58 -7.17
C LEU A 86 -12.94 -6.85 -7.23
N CYS A 87 -11.82 -7.59 -7.33
CA CYS A 87 -10.50 -7.00 -7.54
C CYS A 87 -10.44 -6.25 -8.88
N ASP A 88 -11.02 -6.83 -9.94
CA ASP A 88 -11.15 -6.23 -11.27
C ASP A 88 -11.82 -4.84 -11.23
N LYS A 89 -12.90 -4.70 -10.45
CA LYS A 89 -13.60 -3.42 -10.28
C LYS A 89 -12.71 -2.37 -9.61
N SER A 90 -11.94 -2.77 -8.60
CA SER A 90 -10.96 -1.91 -7.93
C SER A 90 -9.86 -1.45 -8.87
N ILE A 91 -9.27 -2.38 -9.63
CA ILE A 91 -8.20 -2.07 -10.58
C ILE A 91 -8.72 -1.12 -11.67
N ARG A 92 -9.89 -1.37 -12.28
CA ARG A 92 -10.48 -0.45 -13.26
C ARG A 92 -10.74 0.95 -12.69
N CYS A 93 -11.18 1.05 -11.43
CA CYS A 93 -11.38 2.34 -10.76
C CYS A 93 -10.05 3.10 -10.61
N LEU A 94 -9.01 2.42 -10.13
CA LEU A 94 -7.69 3.00 -9.92
C LEU A 94 -7.01 3.38 -11.23
N LEU A 95 -7.12 2.56 -12.29
CA LEU A 95 -6.58 2.88 -13.61
C LEU A 95 -7.23 4.13 -14.21
N ARG A 96 -8.55 4.30 -14.05
CA ARG A 96 -9.24 5.54 -14.46
C ARG A 96 -8.70 6.75 -13.70
N LEU A 97 -8.54 6.63 -12.38
CA LEU A 97 -7.94 7.68 -11.57
C LEU A 97 -6.52 8.04 -12.03
N MET A 98 -5.69 7.02 -12.29
CA MET A 98 -4.33 7.21 -12.82
C MET A 98 -4.32 7.96 -14.15
N LYS A 99 -5.29 7.69 -15.03
CA LYS A 99 -5.42 8.38 -16.31
C LYS A 99 -5.92 9.82 -16.16
N THR A 100 -6.81 10.10 -15.21
CA THR A 100 -7.43 11.42 -15.05
C THR A 100 -6.64 12.38 -14.16
N GLU A 101 -5.94 11.86 -13.15
CA GLU A 101 -5.25 12.66 -12.13
C GLU A 101 -3.74 12.46 -12.10
N GLY A 102 -3.22 11.49 -12.86
CA GLY A 102 -1.79 11.27 -12.99
C GLY A 102 -1.06 12.37 -13.77
N PRO A 103 0.27 12.24 -13.96
CA PRO A 103 1.08 11.09 -13.57
C PRO A 103 1.32 11.00 -12.05
N PHE A 104 1.33 9.78 -11.53
CA PHE A 104 1.69 9.49 -10.14
C PHE A 104 3.13 8.97 -10.09
N ALA A 105 3.95 9.54 -9.20
CA ALA A 105 5.33 9.11 -9.02
C ALA A 105 5.42 7.80 -8.23
N GLY A 106 4.51 7.56 -7.30
CA GLY A 106 4.54 6.36 -6.48
C GLY A 106 3.18 5.98 -5.90
N VAL A 107 3.14 4.77 -5.35
CA VAL A 107 1.97 4.19 -4.69
C VAL A 107 2.33 3.74 -3.27
N ILE A 108 1.48 4.07 -2.32
CA ILE A 108 1.56 3.60 -0.93
C ILE A 108 0.37 2.70 -0.66
N GLY A 109 0.60 1.55 -0.04
CA GLY A 109 -0.47 0.60 0.28
C GLY A 109 -0.30 -0.03 1.65
N PHE A 110 -1.41 -0.30 2.32
CA PHE A 110 -1.47 -1.08 3.56
C PHE A 110 -2.40 -2.28 3.41
N SER A 111 -1.95 -3.44 3.89
CA SER A 111 -2.70 -4.70 3.83
C SER A 111 -3.09 -5.06 2.39
N THR A 112 -4.36 -5.31 2.08
CA THR A 112 -4.83 -5.53 0.70
C THR A 112 -4.52 -4.36 -0.23
N GLY A 113 -4.37 -3.14 0.30
CA GLY A 113 -3.92 -1.99 -0.47
C GLY A 113 -2.46 -2.08 -0.90
N ALA A 114 -1.58 -2.72 -0.12
CA ALA A 114 -0.22 -3.02 -0.55
C ALA A 114 -0.21 -4.02 -1.72
N THR A 115 -1.02 -5.07 -1.61
CA THR A 115 -1.20 -6.06 -2.67
C THR A 115 -1.79 -5.43 -3.93
N THR A 116 -2.81 -4.58 -3.79
CA THR A 116 -3.43 -3.87 -4.91
C THR A 116 -2.46 -2.85 -5.53
N GLY A 117 -1.67 -2.15 -4.72
CA GLY A 117 -0.58 -1.30 -5.21
C GLY A 117 0.46 -2.08 -6.02
N SER A 118 0.80 -3.30 -5.59
CA SER A 118 1.67 -4.20 -6.36
C SER A 118 1.09 -4.60 -7.71
N ILE A 119 -0.23 -4.85 -7.78
CA ILE A 119 -0.92 -5.08 -9.06
C ILE A 119 -0.73 -3.87 -9.97
N LEU A 120 -0.93 -2.65 -9.47
CA LEU A 120 -0.74 -1.43 -10.25
C LEU A 120 0.71 -1.23 -10.70
N LEU A 121 1.69 -1.52 -9.84
CA LEU A 121 3.11 -1.50 -10.23
C LEU A 121 3.37 -2.45 -11.41
N SER A 122 2.82 -3.67 -11.35
CA SER A 122 2.99 -4.67 -12.40
C SER A 122 2.36 -4.24 -13.73
N LEU A 123 1.12 -3.76 -13.67
CA LEU A 123 0.41 -3.26 -14.85
C LEU A 123 1.11 -2.05 -15.49
N ALA A 124 1.70 -1.16 -14.69
CA ALA A 124 2.42 0.00 -15.19
C ALA A 124 3.80 -0.36 -15.77
N GLU A 125 4.50 -1.37 -15.20
CA GLU A 125 5.82 -1.80 -15.65
C GLU A 125 5.75 -2.68 -16.92
N ARG A 126 4.67 -3.47 -17.08
CA ARG A 126 4.63 -4.58 -18.04
C ARG A 126 3.40 -4.60 -18.94
N GLY A 127 2.41 -3.76 -18.65
CA GLY A 127 1.06 -3.92 -19.20
C GLY A 127 0.30 -5.08 -18.53
N ALA A 128 -0.88 -5.35 -19.05
CA ALA A 128 -1.68 -6.51 -18.66
C ALA A 128 -1.45 -7.66 -19.66
N ALA A 129 -1.34 -8.89 -19.15
CA ALA A 129 -1.41 -10.08 -20.00
C ALA A 129 -2.80 -10.17 -20.66
N ASP A 130 -2.91 -10.81 -21.83
CA ASP A 130 -4.17 -10.91 -22.56
C ASP A 130 -5.25 -11.59 -21.70
N GLU A 131 -4.88 -12.61 -20.93
CA GLU A 131 -5.80 -13.33 -20.05
C GLU A 131 -6.35 -12.42 -18.94
N ILE A 132 -5.49 -11.62 -18.30
CA ILE A 132 -5.91 -10.64 -17.27
C ILE A 132 -6.77 -9.54 -17.91
N THR A 133 -6.39 -9.08 -19.10
CA THR A 133 -7.12 -8.04 -19.84
C THR A 133 -8.54 -8.50 -20.14
N GLN A 134 -8.69 -9.72 -20.67
CA GLN A 134 -10.00 -10.30 -20.98
C GLN A 134 -10.79 -10.60 -19.71
N GLN A 135 -10.19 -11.28 -18.73
CA GLN A 135 -10.85 -11.70 -17.50
C GLN A 135 -11.33 -10.50 -16.67
N TRP A 136 -10.53 -9.44 -16.57
CA TRP A 136 -10.90 -8.23 -15.84
C TRP A 136 -11.55 -7.17 -16.74
N GLY A 137 -11.83 -7.47 -18.00
CA GLY A 137 -12.39 -6.50 -18.95
C GLY A 137 -11.65 -5.16 -18.93
N LEU A 138 -10.32 -5.20 -18.90
CA LEU A 138 -9.50 -4.00 -18.89
C LEU A 138 -9.51 -3.36 -20.28
N ASP A 139 -9.82 -2.07 -20.33
CA ASP A 139 -9.54 -1.28 -21.51
C ASP A 139 -8.04 -0.95 -21.52
N SER A 140 -7.31 -1.49 -22.50
CA SER A 140 -5.87 -1.26 -22.67
C SER A 140 -5.52 0.23 -22.77
N SER A 141 -6.46 1.09 -23.18
CA SER A 141 -6.29 2.55 -23.18
C SER A 141 -6.17 3.17 -21.78
N LEU A 142 -6.54 2.43 -20.73
CA LEU A 142 -6.42 2.84 -19.33
C LEU A 142 -5.10 2.37 -18.69
N LEU A 143 -4.33 1.51 -19.35
CA LEU A 143 -3.05 1.07 -18.80
C LEU A 143 -2.09 2.27 -18.70
N PRO A 144 -1.32 2.38 -17.61
CA PRO A 144 -0.42 3.51 -17.42
C PRO A 144 0.64 3.53 -18.52
N SER A 145 0.90 4.68 -19.11
CA SER A 145 1.92 4.84 -20.15
C SER A 145 3.34 4.92 -19.58
N GLN A 146 3.49 5.06 -18.27
CA GLN A 146 4.75 5.17 -17.55
C GLN A 146 4.71 4.34 -16.26
N PRO A 147 5.80 3.66 -15.89
CA PRO A 147 5.89 2.95 -14.62
C PRO A 147 5.93 3.94 -13.44
N PHE A 148 5.48 3.50 -12.28
CA PHE A 148 5.75 4.21 -11.04
C PHE A 148 7.26 4.20 -10.76
N LYS A 149 7.75 5.29 -10.16
CA LYS A 149 9.13 5.41 -9.70
C LYS A 149 9.38 4.58 -8.43
N PHE A 150 8.36 4.34 -7.60
CA PHE A 150 8.48 3.57 -6.36
C PHE A 150 7.15 3.07 -5.79
N GLY A 151 7.24 2.12 -4.84
CA GLY A 151 6.15 1.75 -3.95
C GLY A 151 6.55 1.75 -2.46
N ILE A 152 5.61 2.04 -1.56
CA ILE A 152 5.78 1.85 -0.11
C ILE A 152 4.64 0.98 0.42
N PHE A 153 4.97 -0.21 0.90
CA PHE A 153 3.99 -1.23 1.25
C PHE A 153 4.10 -1.66 2.70
N PHE A 154 2.98 -1.60 3.41
CA PHE A 154 2.84 -2.01 4.80
C PHE A 154 1.99 -3.28 4.87
N SER A 155 2.52 -4.35 5.48
CA SER A 155 1.79 -5.62 5.67
C SER A 155 1.12 -6.19 4.41
N GLY A 156 1.81 -6.23 3.26
CA GLY A 156 1.27 -6.79 2.01
C GLY A 156 1.61 -8.27 1.79
N CYS A 157 0.82 -8.95 0.95
CA CYS A 157 1.07 -10.32 0.52
C CYS A 157 0.95 -10.49 -1.00
N ILE A 158 1.42 -11.62 -1.51
CA ILE A 158 1.07 -12.04 -2.89
C ILE A 158 -0.29 -12.74 -2.89
N LEU A 159 -0.97 -12.70 -4.03
CA LEU A 159 -2.12 -13.56 -4.29
C LEU A 159 -1.63 -14.85 -4.94
N SER A 160 -1.93 -16.00 -4.33
CA SER A 160 -1.36 -17.29 -4.74
C SER A 160 -2.16 -18.00 -5.83
N HIS A 161 -3.40 -17.59 -6.09
CA HIS A 161 -4.20 -18.14 -7.18
C HIS A 161 -3.49 -17.95 -8.54
N PRO A 162 -3.46 -18.97 -9.43
CA PRO A 162 -2.67 -18.95 -10.66
C PRO A 162 -2.95 -17.75 -11.60
N VAL A 163 -4.17 -17.21 -11.56
CA VAL A 163 -4.54 -16.01 -12.34
C VAL A 163 -3.60 -14.83 -12.09
N TYR A 164 -3.09 -14.68 -10.86
CA TYR A 164 -2.21 -13.56 -10.49
C TYR A 164 -0.73 -13.83 -10.77
N LYS A 165 -0.38 -14.95 -11.40
CA LYS A 165 1.02 -15.32 -11.64
C LYS A 165 1.77 -14.24 -12.42
N THR A 166 1.15 -13.71 -13.48
CA THR A 166 1.76 -12.66 -14.32
C THR A 166 1.92 -11.33 -13.58
N VAL A 167 1.11 -11.10 -12.54
CA VAL A 167 1.24 -9.93 -11.66
C VAL A 167 2.54 -9.97 -10.87
N PHE A 168 2.84 -11.11 -10.21
CA PHE A 168 3.96 -11.21 -9.27
C PHE A 168 5.24 -11.82 -9.86
N TYR A 169 5.18 -12.35 -11.09
CA TYR A 169 6.30 -13.01 -11.75
C TYR A 169 6.44 -12.57 -13.22
N PRO A 170 7.68 -12.29 -13.70
CA PRO A 170 8.96 -12.29 -12.96
C PRO A 170 9.02 -11.16 -11.90
N MET A 171 10.14 -11.01 -11.19
CA MET A 171 10.27 -9.94 -10.17
C MET A 171 10.18 -8.54 -10.78
N LEU A 172 9.44 -7.64 -10.12
CA LEU A 172 9.29 -6.23 -10.52
C LEU A 172 10.61 -5.48 -10.40
N LYS A 173 10.88 -4.56 -11.32
CA LYS A 173 12.06 -3.68 -11.30
C LYS A 173 11.81 -2.42 -10.47
N THR A 174 10.56 -1.94 -10.41
CA THR A 174 10.18 -0.78 -9.58
C THR A 174 10.68 -0.97 -8.14
N PRO A 175 11.43 0.01 -7.59
CA PRO A 175 11.87 -0.01 -6.20
C PRO A 175 10.70 -0.03 -5.21
N VAL A 176 10.78 -0.87 -4.18
CA VAL A 176 9.75 -0.95 -3.14
C VAL A 176 10.35 -1.00 -1.74
N LEU A 177 9.82 -0.15 -0.86
CA LEU A 177 10.05 -0.18 0.58
C LEU A 177 8.91 -0.95 1.26
N HIS A 178 9.24 -2.04 1.94
CA HIS A 178 8.33 -2.89 2.68
C HIS A 178 8.46 -2.68 4.18
N PHE A 179 7.33 -2.57 4.87
CA PHE A 179 7.25 -2.60 6.32
C PHE A 179 6.55 -3.87 6.79
N ILE A 180 7.18 -4.54 7.77
CA ILE A 180 6.76 -5.83 8.31
C ILE A 180 6.51 -5.69 9.81
N GLY A 181 5.29 -5.98 10.25
CA GLY A 181 4.96 -6.11 11.66
C GLY A 181 5.38 -7.49 12.17
N GLU A 182 6.31 -7.55 13.12
CA GLU A 182 6.79 -8.82 13.67
C GLU A 182 5.73 -9.55 14.49
N LEU A 183 4.75 -8.80 15.02
CA LEU A 183 3.63 -9.31 15.83
C LEU A 183 2.31 -9.28 15.05
N ASP A 184 2.38 -9.29 13.72
CA ASP A 184 1.20 -9.30 12.85
C ASP A 184 0.52 -10.68 12.90
N THR A 185 -0.65 -10.73 13.52
CA THR A 185 -1.47 -11.95 13.62
C THR A 185 -2.49 -12.08 12.48
N HIS A 186 -2.68 -11.03 11.69
CA HIS A 186 -3.60 -11.03 10.56
C HIS A 186 -2.93 -11.57 9.30
N LEU A 187 -1.68 -11.17 9.07
CA LEU A 187 -0.89 -11.65 7.95
C LEU A 187 0.43 -12.25 8.46
N PRO A 188 0.68 -13.55 8.25
CA PRO A 188 1.90 -14.19 8.74
C PRO A 188 3.18 -13.57 8.17
N LEU A 189 4.22 -13.46 9.01
CA LEU A 189 5.55 -12.97 8.64
C LEU A 189 6.11 -13.62 7.36
N ARG A 190 5.90 -14.92 7.20
CA ARG A 190 6.34 -15.68 6.02
C ARG A 190 5.76 -15.11 4.73
N GLU A 191 4.49 -14.72 4.72
CA GLU A 191 3.82 -14.19 3.53
C GLU A 191 4.26 -12.76 3.21
N MET A 192 4.49 -11.93 4.23
CA MET A 192 5.08 -10.61 4.05
C MET A 192 6.50 -10.68 3.47
N LEU A 193 7.34 -11.60 3.95
CA LEU A 193 8.68 -11.83 3.41
C LEU A 193 8.66 -12.42 1.99
N LYS A 194 7.69 -13.29 1.69
CA LYS A 194 7.49 -13.82 0.33
C LYS A 194 7.13 -12.71 -0.65
N PHE A 195 6.27 -11.78 -0.21
CA PHE A 195 5.89 -10.60 -0.98
C PHE A 195 7.07 -9.67 -1.23
N SER A 196 7.88 -9.34 -0.21
CA SER A 196 9.04 -8.44 -0.40
C SER A 196 10.11 -9.00 -1.34
N LYS A 197 10.16 -10.32 -1.50
CA LYS A 197 11.03 -11.03 -2.46
C LYS A 197 10.50 -11.07 -3.89
N ARG A 198 9.44 -10.33 -4.24
CA ARG A 198 8.94 -10.21 -5.63
C ARG A 198 9.47 -8.98 -6.38
N TYR A 199 10.43 -8.27 -5.79
CA TYR A 199 11.02 -7.06 -6.36
C TYR A 199 12.53 -7.20 -6.44
N LYS A 200 13.13 -6.79 -7.56
CA LYS A 200 14.60 -6.77 -7.74
C LYS A 200 15.25 -5.75 -6.82
N ASN A 201 14.59 -4.62 -6.63
CA ASN A 201 15.04 -3.51 -5.79
C ASN A 201 14.10 -3.40 -4.59
N SER A 202 14.35 -4.22 -3.56
CA SER A 202 13.48 -4.31 -2.38
C SER A 202 14.25 -3.91 -1.12
N ARG A 203 13.62 -3.09 -0.29
CA ARG A 203 14.08 -2.83 1.08
C ARG A 203 12.99 -3.27 2.06
N THR A 204 13.35 -4.01 3.09
CA THR A 204 12.42 -4.48 4.11
C THR A 204 12.82 -3.91 5.47
N VAL A 205 11.85 -3.33 6.18
CA VAL A 205 12.01 -2.76 7.52
C VAL A 205 11.03 -3.47 8.45
N SER A 206 11.55 -4.22 9.41
CA SER A 206 10.72 -4.84 10.45
C SER A 206 10.45 -3.86 11.58
N HIS A 207 9.29 -3.99 12.24
CA HIS A 207 8.95 -3.23 13.44
C HIS A 207 8.24 -4.13 14.47
N PRO A 208 8.35 -3.82 15.78
CA PRO A 208 7.83 -4.66 16.85
C PRO A 208 6.30 -4.54 17.03
N GLY A 209 5.58 -4.16 15.97
CA GLY A 209 4.14 -3.92 15.98
C GLY A 209 3.35 -5.04 15.33
N SER A 210 2.03 -5.00 15.52
CA SER A 210 1.07 -5.85 14.82
C SER A 210 0.64 -5.23 13.47
N HIS A 211 -0.56 -5.54 12.98
CA HIS A 211 -1.10 -5.16 11.68
C HIS A 211 -1.51 -3.67 11.61
N PHE A 212 -0.54 -2.76 11.50
CA PHE A 212 -0.79 -1.32 11.35
C PHE A 212 0.35 -0.60 10.63
N VAL A 213 0.09 0.64 10.18
CA VAL A 213 1.13 1.50 9.60
C VAL A 213 2.03 2.05 10.73
N PRO A 214 3.32 1.68 10.79
CA PRO A 214 4.20 2.01 11.90
C PRO A 214 4.50 3.52 11.97
N ARG A 215 4.54 4.04 13.20
CA ARG A 215 4.87 5.44 13.50
C ARG A 215 6.20 5.61 14.22
N TYR A 216 6.99 4.54 14.35
CA TYR A 216 8.31 4.62 14.99
C TYR A 216 9.24 5.55 14.21
N LYS A 217 10.10 6.28 14.92
CA LYS A 217 11.01 7.26 14.32
C LYS A 217 11.88 6.64 13.20
N PHE A 218 12.43 5.46 13.44
CA PHE A 218 13.22 4.76 12.42
C PHE A 218 12.40 4.41 11.17
N CYS A 219 11.12 4.03 11.32
CA CYS A 219 10.24 3.82 10.16
C CYS A 219 9.98 5.12 9.38
N GLN A 220 9.84 6.25 10.09
CA GLN A 220 9.66 7.55 9.44
C GLN A 220 10.91 7.94 8.65
N GLU A 221 12.11 7.77 9.22
CA GLU A 221 13.39 8.03 8.55
C GLU A 221 13.55 7.19 7.27
N GLU A 222 13.08 5.95 7.29
CA GLU A 222 13.06 5.05 6.13
C GLU A 222 12.11 5.53 5.02
N ILE A 223 10.92 6.00 5.39
CA ILE A 223 9.96 6.61 4.45
C ILE A 223 10.55 7.87 3.81
N LEU A 224 11.20 8.72 4.63
CA LEU A 224 11.87 9.92 4.15
C LEU A 224 12.97 9.57 3.14
N SER A 225 13.84 8.62 3.48
CA SER A 225 14.92 8.17 2.60
C SER A 225 14.39 7.63 1.27
N ALA A 226 13.31 6.86 1.28
CA ALA A 226 12.66 6.38 0.06
C ALA A 226 12.12 7.53 -0.79
N GLY A 227 11.50 8.53 -0.15
CA GLY A 227 11.06 9.76 -0.80
C GLY A 227 12.22 10.50 -1.48
N PHE A 228 13.32 10.74 -0.76
CA PHE A 228 14.41 11.62 -1.23
C PHE A 228 15.23 11.02 -2.36
N ALA A 229 15.37 9.69 -2.42
CA ALA A 229 15.99 8.99 -3.55
C ALA A 229 15.31 9.27 -4.91
N LEU A 230 14.12 9.90 -4.90
CA LEU A 230 13.30 10.17 -6.08
C LEU A 230 13.29 11.64 -6.50
N GLY A 231 13.80 12.55 -5.67
CA GLY A 231 13.83 14.00 -5.92
C GLY A 231 15.08 14.48 -6.68
N ASP A 232 16.18 13.73 -6.61
CA ASP A 232 17.39 13.99 -7.41
C ASP A 232 17.21 13.38 -8.81
N GLU A 233 16.49 14.06 -9.71
CA GLU A 233 16.56 13.76 -11.14
C GLU A 233 17.93 14.19 -11.70
N GLY A 234 18.91 13.33 -11.44
CA GLY A 234 20.27 13.34 -11.97
C GLY A 234 20.85 11.94 -11.79
N GLU A 235 20.30 10.98 -12.53
CA GLU A 235 20.55 9.54 -12.42
C GLU A 235 20.20 8.95 -11.04
N ALA A 236 19.25 8.01 -11.02
CA ALA A 236 19.13 7.10 -9.89
C ALA A 236 20.47 6.36 -9.73
N LYS A 237 21.34 6.85 -8.85
CA LYS A 237 22.56 6.14 -8.43
C LYS A 237 22.16 5.01 -7.50
N ILE A 238 21.50 4.01 -8.08
CA ILE A 238 21.32 2.67 -7.55
C ILE A 238 22.74 2.07 -7.49
N GLY A 239 23.48 2.35 -6.43
CA GLY A 239 24.89 1.94 -6.35
C GLY A 239 25.66 2.41 -5.12
N LYS A 240 25.20 3.41 -4.36
CA LYS A 240 25.73 3.64 -3.02
C LYS A 240 24.75 3.14 -1.99
N ALA A 241 25.19 2.11 -1.27
CA ALA A 241 24.50 1.40 -0.21
C ALA A 241 23.54 2.30 0.58
N TRP A 242 22.31 1.81 0.77
CA TRP A 242 21.46 2.34 1.83
C TRP A 242 22.30 2.41 3.12
N PRO A 243 22.34 3.54 3.84
CA PRO A 243 23.17 3.68 5.02
C PRO A 243 22.90 2.54 6.00
N SER A 244 23.93 1.74 6.32
CA SER A 244 23.84 0.74 7.38
C SER A 244 23.72 1.47 8.71
N TRP A 245 22.56 1.40 9.35
CA TRP A 245 22.35 1.94 10.69
C TRP A 245 21.83 0.86 11.63
N SER A 246 22.48 0.77 12.79
CA SER A 246 22.13 -0.12 13.90
C SER A 246 21.04 0.53 14.76
N SER A 247 19.95 -0.19 14.99
CA SER A 247 18.83 0.24 15.83
C SER A 247 19.20 0.32 17.32
N LYS A 248 18.82 1.42 17.98
CA LYS A 248 18.55 1.45 19.43
C LYS A 248 17.17 2.01 19.69
N ASP A 249 16.54 1.44 20.71
CA ASP A 249 15.11 1.39 21.01
C ASP A 249 14.35 2.71 21.21
N SER A 250 13.03 2.64 21.01
CA SER A 250 12.05 3.14 21.99
C SER A 250 10.65 2.61 21.69
N GLN A 251 10.08 1.90 22.67
CA GLN A 251 8.70 1.41 22.66
C GLN A 251 7.72 2.52 23.03
N VAL A 252 6.65 2.67 22.26
CA VAL A 252 5.44 3.42 22.65
C VAL A 252 4.23 2.60 22.21
N SER A 253 3.31 2.33 23.14
CA SER A 253 2.06 1.62 22.88
C SER A 253 1.01 2.56 22.27
N ILE A 254 0.22 2.04 21.33
CA ILE A 254 -0.85 2.80 20.66
C ILE A 254 -2.12 1.91 20.63
N PRO A 255 -3.31 2.44 20.98
CA PRO A 255 -4.55 1.65 21.05
C PRO A 255 -5.07 1.24 19.67
N SER A 256 -5.69 0.06 19.61
CA SER A 256 -6.36 -0.52 18.45
C SER A 256 -7.61 0.27 18.05
N LEU A 257 -7.69 0.76 16.81
CA LEU A 257 -8.90 1.37 16.27
C LEU A 257 -9.14 0.98 14.80
N ARG A 258 -10.40 0.59 14.55
CA ARG A 258 -11.00 -0.08 13.39
C ARG A 258 -10.85 0.73 12.07
N VAL A 259 -11.07 0.06 10.92
CA VAL A 259 -10.86 0.42 9.48
C VAL A 259 -9.53 -0.14 8.91
N MET A 260 -9.61 -1.17 8.06
CA MET A 260 -8.54 -2.18 7.89
C MET A 260 -7.64 -2.08 6.63
N GLU A 261 -7.93 -1.30 5.58
CA GLU A 261 -7.21 -1.44 4.30
C GLU A 261 -7.11 -0.10 3.53
N LEU A 262 -5.94 0.29 2.99
CA LEU A 262 -5.72 1.62 2.37
C LEU A 262 -4.76 1.60 1.17
N ILE A 263 -5.06 2.42 0.14
CA ILE A 263 -4.13 2.80 -0.95
C ILE A 263 -4.05 4.33 -1.00
N HIS A 264 -2.84 4.86 -1.19
CA HIS A 264 -2.58 6.28 -1.47
C HIS A 264 -1.67 6.41 -2.68
N PHE A 265 -1.88 7.42 -3.50
CA PHE A 265 -0.95 7.81 -4.55
C PHE A 265 -0.19 9.07 -4.18
N ILE A 266 1.03 9.21 -4.71
CA ILE A 266 1.87 10.40 -4.53
C ILE A 266 2.16 11.01 -5.90
N LYS A 267 1.89 12.29 -6.07
CA LYS A 267 2.47 13.14 -7.12
C LYS A 267 3.66 13.91 -6.54
N ILE A 268 4.71 14.06 -7.35
CA ILE A 268 5.89 14.86 -7.01
C ILE A 268 5.96 15.98 -8.04
N GLY A 269 5.93 17.23 -7.60
CA GLY A 269 6.14 18.36 -8.50
C GLY A 269 7.61 18.44 -8.89
N ILE A 270 7.89 18.57 -10.18
CA ILE A 270 9.20 18.97 -10.70
C ILE A 270 9.15 20.48 -10.87
N GLN A 271 10.05 21.22 -10.23
CA GLN A 271 10.18 22.65 -10.49
C GLN A 271 10.72 22.81 -11.92
N THR A 272 9.84 23.08 -12.89
CA THR A 272 10.31 23.54 -14.19
C THR A 272 10.90 24.93 -13.97
N GLU A 273 12.21 25.08 -14.17
CA GLU A 273 12.88 26.37 -14.14
C GLU A 273 12.03 27.37 -14.93
N LEU A 274 11.58 28.43 -14.25
CA LEU A 274 11.08 29.62 -14.94
C LEU A 274 12.23 30.11 -15.79
N LYS A 275 12.13 29.94 -17.11
CA LYS A 275 13.06 30.60 -18.03
C LYS A 275 13.02 32.09 -17.70
N PRO A 276 14.16 32.73 -17.37
CA PRO A 276 14.18 34.16 -17.23
C PRO A 276 13.77 34.78 -18.58
N VAL A 277 12.80 35.70 -18.51
CA VAL A 277 12.39 36.57 -19.63
C VAL A 277 13.50 37.57 -19.91
#